data_AF-A0A4Q7L6C0-F1
#
_entry.id   AF-A0A4Q7L6C0-F1
#
_cell.length_a   1.000
_cell.length_b   1.000
_cell.length_c   1.000
_cell.angle_alpha   90.00
_cell.angle_beta   90.00
_cell.angle_gamma   90.00
#
_symmetry.space_group_name_H-M   'P 1'
#
loop_
_entity.id
_entity.type
_entity.pdbx_description
1 polymer ?
#
loop_
_entity_poly.entity_id
_entity_poly.type
_entity_poly.pdbx_seq_one_letter_code
_entity_poly.pdbx_strand_id
1 'polypeptide(L)'
;MGAYSTSSFLRDTVRITPADARRRVADANALFGSTTLTGQPIEAQLPVAAQALAAGAISRDHVQVVRTTIDTLPDEHHVDVEQLLVDEAERFDPVKL
;
A
#
# COMPACT_ATOMS: atom_id res chain seq x y z
N MET A 1 -11.03 -10.52 25.15
CA MET A 1 -11.19 -10.59 23.68
C MET A 1 -9.81 -10.39 23.08
N GLY A 2 -9.18 -11.47 22.62
CA GLY A 2 -7.87 -11.39 21.95
C GLY A 2 -8.07 -11.16 20.47
N ALA A 3 -7.48 -10.11 19.90
CA ALA A 3 -7.41 -9.96 18.46
C ALA A 3 -6.45 -11.02 17.90
N TYR A 4 -6.92 -11.82 16.96
CA TYR A 4 -6.15 -12.91 16.32
C TYR A 4 -5.42 -12.45 15.05
N SER A 5 -5.51 -11.16 14.70
CA SER A 5 -4.79 -10.54 13.59
C SER A 5 -4.70 -9.02 13.75
N THR A 6 -3.74 -8.38 13.07
CA THR A 6 -3.61 -6.90 13.03
C THR A 6 -4.88 -6.24 12.51
N SER A 7 -5.55 -6.83 11.51
CA SER A 7 -6.81 -6.31 10.97
C SER A 7 -7.98 -6.45 11.95
N SER A 8 -8.06 -7.54 12.72
CA SER A 8 -9.06 -7.72 13.78
C SER A 8 -8.86 -6.71 14.90
N PHE A 9 -7.60 -6.50 15.31
CA PHE A 9 -7.24 -5.47 16.29
C PHE A 9 -7.60 -4.07 15.81
N LEU A 10 -7.25 -3.73 14.57
CA LEU A 10 -7.54 -2.42 13.98
C LEU A 10 -9.05 -2.17 13.86
N ARG A 11 -9.81 -3.19 13.47
CA ARG A 11 -11.28 -3.12 13.40
C ARG A 11 -11.89 -2.77 14.76
N ASP A 12 -11.48 -3.50 15.81
CA ASP A 12 -12.09 -3.36 17.14
C ASP A 12 -11.66 -2.05 17.82
N THR A 13 -10.42 -1.61 17.61
CA THR A 13 -9.89 -0.36 18.19
C THR A 13 -10.36 0.91 17.49
N VAL A 14 -10.41 0.91 16.15
CA VAL A 14 -10.76 2.08 15.34
C VAL A 14 -12.25 2.09 14.94
N ARG A 15 -12.99 1.01 15.19
CA ARG A 15 -14.42 0.86 14.87
C ARG A 15 -14.74 1.07 13.38
N ILE A 16 -13.96 0.41 12.52
CA ILE A 16 -14.13 0.42 11.06
C ILE A 16 -14.67 -0.92 10.56
N THR A 17 -15.03 -0.98 9.28
CA THR A 17 -15.49 -2.24 8.69
C THR A 17 -14.34 -3.27 8.63
N PRO A 18 -14.64 -4.59 8.63
CA PRO A 18 -13.62 -5.61 8.40
C PRO A 18 -12.88 -5.45 7.05
N ALA A 19 -13.55 -4.91 6.03
CA ALA A 19 -12.95 -4.66 4.72
C ALA A 19 -11.94 -3.51 4.80
N ASP A 20 -12.31 -2.40 5.43
CA ASP A 20 -11.41 -1.26 5.63
C ASP A 20 -10.19 -1.63 6.46
N ALA A 21 -10.37 -2.42 7.52
CA ALA A 21 -9.26 -2.84 8.36
C ALA A 21 -8.26 -3.71 7.59
N ARG A 22 -8.73 -4.63 6.75
CA ARG A 22 -7.87 -5.45 5.88
C ARG A 22 -7.15 -4.60 4.85
N ARG A 23 -7.87 -3.70 4.18
CA ARG A 23 -7.30 -2.77 3.20
C ARG A 23 -6.16 -1.96 3.81
N ARG A 24 -6.38 -1.31 4.96
CA ARG A 24 -5.35 -0.51 5.63
C ARG A 24 -4.12 -1.31 6.04
N VAL A 25 -4.30 -2.56 6.47
CA VAL A 25 -3.16 -3.45 6.78
C VAL A 25 -2.41 -3.85 5.50
N ALA A 26 -3.11 -4.15 4.42
CA ALA A 26 -2.49 -4.46 3.13
C ALA A 26 -1.71 -3.26 2.57
N ASP A 27 -2.31 -2.06 2.61
CA ASP A 27 -1.64 -0.82 2.19
C ASP A 27 -0.40 -0.57 3.05
N ALA A 28 -0.48 -0.77 4.37
CA ALA A 28 0.66 -0.59 5.26
C ALA A 28 1.81 -1.56 4.94
N ASN A 29 1.50 -2.83 4.66
CA ASN A 29 2.52 -3.81 4.28
C ASN A 29 3.18 -3.49 2.93
N ALA A 30 2.45 -2.84 2.02
CA ALA A 30 2.98 -2.46 0.72
C ALA A 30 3.85 -1.18 0.80
N LEU A 31 3.43 -0.20 1.59
CA LEU A 31 4.01 1.15 1.61
C LEU A 31 5.11 1.36 2.64
N PHE A 32 5.15 0.56 3.71
CA PHE A 32 6.15 0.71 4.75
C PHE A 32 7.19 -0.39 4.65
N GLY A 33 8.45 0.03 4.57
CA GLY A 33 9.59 -0.86 4.75
C GLY A 33 9.59 -1.50 6.14
N SER A 34 10.44 -2.50 6.31
CA SER A 34 10.64 -3.17 7.58
C SER A 34 12.12 -3.26 7.91
N THR A 35 12.48 -4.05 8.91
CA THR A 35 13.87 -4.22 9.33
C THR A 35 14.15 -5.71 9.52
N THR A 36 15.29 -6.17 9.05
CA THR A 36 15.76 -7.54 9.28
C THR A 36 16.05 -7.77 10.77
N LEU A 37 16.24 -9.03 11.15
CA LEU A 37 16.60 -9.39 12.53
C LEU A 37 17.89 -8.71 13.02
N THR A 38 18.83 -8.43 12.11
CA THR A 38 20.11 -7.77 12.42
C THR A 38 20.05 -6.24 12.31
N GLY A 39 18.87 -5.66 12.09
CA GLY A 39 18.70 -4.21 12.04
C GLY A 39 18.89 -3.59 10.65
N GLN A 40 19.02 -4.40 9.58
CA GLN A 40 19.15 -3.84 8.23
C GLN A 40 17.79 -3.42 7.68
N PRO A 41 17.67 -2.23 7.06
CA PRO A 41 16.41 -1.79 6.48
C PRO A 41 16.02 -2.69 5.31
N ILE A 42 14.73 -3.01 5.22
CA ILE A 42 14.09 -3.65 4.08
C ILE A 42 13.20 -2.58 3.46
N GLU A 43 13.38 -2.33 2.17
CA GLU A 43 12.57 -1.36 1.44
C GLU A 43 11.09 -1.75 1.42
N ALA A 44 10.21 -0.76 1.26
CA ALA A 44 8.80 -1.02 1.02
C ALA A 44 8.62 -1.86 -0.25
N GLN A 45 7.52 -2.60 -0.36
CA GLN A 45 7.22 -3.32 -1.60
C GLN A 45 6.92 -2.35 -2.75
N LEU A 46 6.31 -1.22 -2.40
CA LEU A 46 5.97 -0.13 -3.32
C LEU A 46 6.66 1.17 -2.87
N PRO A 47 7.99 1.29 -3.05
CA PRO A 47 8.76 2.44 -2.57
C PRO A 47 8.38 3.76 -3.26
N VAL A 48 7.97 3.72 -4.52
CA VAL A 48 7.58 4.91 -5.31
C VAL A 48 6.23 5.41 -4.83
N ALA A 49 5.26 4.51 -4.70
CA ALA A 49 3.94 4.83 -4.18
C ALA A 49 4.00 5.31 -2.73
N ALA A 50 4.90 4.75 -1.92
CA ALA A 50 5.15 5.19 -0.55
C ALA A 50 5.62 6.65 -0.49
N GLN A 51 6.59 7.03 -1.33
CA GLN A 51 7.09 8.38 -1.41
C GLN A 51 6.01 9.36 -1.91
N ALA A 52 5.31 9.01 -2.98
CA ALA A 52 4.24 9.84 -3.55
C ALA A 52 3.08 10.05 -2.57
N LEU A 53 2.67 9.01 -1.83
CA LEU A 53 1.65 9.13 -0.80
C LEU A 53 2.12 10.02 0.36
N ALA A 54 3.37 9.85 0.81
CA ALA A 54 3.94 10.67 1.89
C ALA A 54 4.06 12.15 1.49
N ALA A 55 4.30 12.43 0.21
CA ALA A 55 4.30 13.77 -0.36
C ALA A 55 2.87 14.33 -0.57
N GLY A 56 1.83 13.51 -0.44
CA GLY A 56 0.44 13.89 -0.72
C GLY A 56 0.12 14.01 -2.22
N ALA A 57 0.98 13.50 -3.10
CA ALA A 57 0.82 13.54 -4.55
C ALA A 57 -0.23 12.54 -5.06
N ILE A 58 -0.41 11.43 -4.34
CA ILE A 58 -1.43 10.42 -4.65
C ILE A 58 -2.30 10.11 -3.43
N SER A 59 -3.51 9.61 -3.66
CA SER A 59 -4.44 9.21 -2.59
C SER A 59 -4.29 7.73 -2.23
N ARG A 60 -4.98 7.29 -1.17
CA ARG A 60 -5.07 5.87 -0.81
C ARG A 60 -5.76 5.01 -1.88
N ASP A 61 -6.68 5.60 -2.64
CA ASP A 61 -7.36 4.87 -3.71
C ASP A 61 -6.41 4.62 -4.90
N HIS A 62 -5.50 5.57 -5.19
CA HIS A 62 -4.40 5.33 -6.14
C HIS A 62 -3.49 4.19 -5.69
N VAL A 63 -3.08 4.18 -4.41
CA VAL A 63 -2.26 3.09 -3.85
C VAL A 63 -2.96 1.75 -4.02
N GLN A 64 -4.27 1.69 -3.80
CA GLN A 64 -5.02 0.46 -3.98
C GLN A 64 -4.94 -0.04 -5.43
N VAL A 65 -5.12 0.85 -6.42
CA VAL A 65 -4.97 0.50 -7.84
C VAL A 65 -3.55 0.00 -8.12
N VAL A 66 -2.53 0.78 -7.77
CA VAL A 66 -1.10 0.42 -7.97
C VAL A 66 -0.81 -0.98 -7.41
N ARG A 67 -1.15 -1.20 -6.13
CA ARG A 67 -0.92 -2.49 -5.46
C ARG A 67 -1.64 -3.63 -6.16
N THR A 68 -2.92 -3.48 -6.46
CA THR A 68 -3.69 -4.56 -7.11
C THR A 68 -3.23 -4.83 -8.54
N THR A 69 -2.74 -3.83 -9.26
CA THR A 69 -2.17 -4.03 -10.60
C THR A 69 -0.86 -4.81 -10.51
N ILE A 70 0.05 -4.39 -9.63
CA ILE A 70 1.35 -5.07 -9.42
C ILE A 70 1.16 -6.51 -8.95
N ASP A 71 0.23 -6.78 -8.03
CA ASP A 71 -0.11 -8.13 -7.54
C ASP A 71 -0.50 -9.11 -8.67
N THR A 72 -0.86 -8.62 -9.86
CA THR A 72 -1.27 -9.44 -11.02
C THR A 72 -0.18 -9.60 -12.09
N LEU A 73 0.98 -8.98 -11.89
CA LEU A 73 2.08 -8.98 -12.85
C LEU A 73 3.25 -9.86 -12.40
N PRO A 74 4.05 -10.39 -13.35
CA PRO A 74 5.34 -11.00 -13.03
C PRO A 74 6.32 -10.00 -12.36
N ASP A 75 7.11 -10.50 -11.42
CA ASP A 75 8.04 -9.71 -10.59
C ASP A 75 9.01 -8.85 -11.40
N GLU A 76 9.45 -9.33 -12.58
CA GLU A 76 10.36 -8.60 -13.46
C GLU A 76 9.81 -7.26 -13.97
N HIS A 77 8.50 -7.04 -13.88
CA HIS A 77 7.85 -5.81 -14.33
C HIS A 77 7.45 -4.87 -13.19
N HIS A 78 7.58 -5.30 -11.93
CA HIS A 78 7.02 -4.55 -10.78
C HIS A 78 7.59 -3.14 -10.68
N VAL A 79 8.91 -3.00 -10.80
CA VAL A 79 9.59 -1.70 -10.67
C VAL A 79 9.14 -0.72 -11.75
N ASP A 80 9.17 -1.14 -13.02
CA ASP A 80 8.83 -0.27 -14.15
C ASP A 80 7.34 0.11 -14.14
N VAL A 81 6.47 -0.83 -13.77
CA VAL A 81 5.03 -0.60 -13.72
C VAL A 81 4.64 0.25 -12.51
N GLU A 82 5.29 0.09 -11.36
CA GLU A 82 5.05 0.96 -10.21
C GLU A 82 5.33 2.43 -10.56
N GLN A 83 6.51 2.70 -11.15
CA GLN A 83 6.89 4.04 -11.59
C GLN A 83 5.84 4.62 -12.54
N LEU A 84 5.48 3.86 -13.57
CA LEU A 84 4.48 4.29 -14.55
C LEU A 84 3.13 4.61 -13.90
N LEU A 85 2.63 3.73 -13.03
CA LEU A 85 1.32 3.93 -12.41
C LEU A 85 1.30 5.11 -11.44
N VAL A 86 2.40 5.35 -10.72
CA VAL A 86 2.51 6.52 -9.84
C VAL A 86 2.56 7.81 -10.66
N ASP A 87 3.37 7.85 -11.72
CA ASP A 87 3.44 9.00 -12.64
C ASP A 87 2.07 9.36 -13.23
N GLU A 88 1.27 8.37 -13.60
CA GLU A 88 -0.09 8.61 -14.09
C GLU A 88 -1.05 9.00 -12.95
N ALA A 89 -0.91 8.42 -11.76
CA ALA A 89 -1.74 8.76 -10.60
C ALA A 89 -1.52 10.21 -10.10
N GLU A 90 -0.36 10.82 -10.36
CA GLU A 90 -0.16 12.25 -10.08
C GLU A 90 -0.94 13.16 -11.04
N ARG A 91 -1.30 12.64 -12.22
CA ARG A 91 -2.00 13.41 -13.28
C ARG A 91 -3.51 13.21 -13.25
N PHE A 92 -3.98 12.06 -12.76
CA PHE A 92 -5.39 11.68 -12.79
C PHE A 92 -6.01 11.58 -11.38
N ASP A 93 -7.30 11.86 -11.28
CA ASP A 93 -8.09 11.69 -10.05
C ASP A 93 -8.59 10.24 -9.97
N PRO A 94 -8.52 9.55 -8.81
CA PRO A 94 -8.91 8.14 -8.72
C PRO A 94 -10.40 7.92 -8.99
N VAL A 95 -11.22 8.98 -8.92
CA VAL A 95 -12.67 8.94 -9.12
C VAL A 95 -13.06 9.11 -10.60
N LYS A 96 -12.09 9.19 -11.53
CA LYS A 96 -12.33 9.30 -12.99
C LYS A 96 -11.94 8.06 -13.79
N LEU A 97 -12.37 6.88 -13.35
CA LEU A 97 -12.50 5.70 -14.20
C LEU A 97 -13.93 5.13 -14.12
#